data_AF-A0A952Q7U5-F1
#
_entry.id   AF-A0A952Q7U5-F1
#
_cell.length_a   1.000
_cell.length_b   1.000
_cell.length_c   1.000
_cell.angle_alpha   90.00
_cell.angle_beta   90.00
_cell.angle_gamma   90.00
#
_symmetry.space_group_name_H-M   'P 1'
#
loop_
_entity.id
_entity.type
_entity.pdbx_description
1 polymer ?
#
loop_
_entity_poly.entity_id
_entity_poly.type
_entity_poly.pdbx_seq_one_letter_code
_entity_poly.pdbx_strand_id
1 'polypeptide(L)'
;MSRFGLQPARRALYDERWSIARAAEQINVPPRHLAGAVYGSIPPSQPVRDRLPILLHQPLSALFTEDALAATYQPQTGRNARQRRDAAWLTGWDAR
;
A
#
# COMPACT_ATOMS: atom_id res chain seq x y z
N MET A 1 -12.98 -11.83 6.84
CA MET A 1 -12.05 -12.96 6.60
C MET A 1 -10.95 -12.45 5.68
N SER A 2 -9.69 -12.82 5.92
CA SER A 2 -8.61 -12.52 4.98
C SER A 2 -8.73 -13.41 3.76
N ARG A 3 -8.52 -12.86 2.56
CA ARG A 3 -8.63 -13.59 1.29
C ARG A 3 -7.44 -14.51 1.05
N PHE A 4 -6.26 -14.10 1.51
CA PHE A 4 -4.98 -14.80 1.28
C PHE A 4 -4.36 -15.30 2.59
N GLY A 5 -5.11 -15.33 3.69
CA GLY A 5 -4.55 -15.64 5.02
C GLY A 5 -3.71 -14.50 5.60
N LEU A 6 -3.17 -14.69 6.80
CA LEU A 6 -2.21 -13.74 7.38
C LEU A 6 -0.87 -13.85 6.63
N GLN A 7 -0.31 -12.71 6.21
CA GLN A 7 0.96 -12.73 5.48
C GLN A 7 2.14 -12.71 6.45
N PRO A 8 3.25 -13.40 6.13
CA PRO A 8 4.48 -13.37 6.94
C PRO A 8 5.01 -11.94 7.20
N ALA A 9 4.81 -11.01 6.27
CA ALA A 9 5.19 -9.61 6.39
C ALA A 9 4.66 -8.94 7.67
N ARG A 10 3.50 -9.37 8.17
CA ARG A 10 2.96 -8.83 9.43
C ARG A 10 3.86 -9.15 10.61
N ARG A 11 4.37 -10.38 10.66
CA ARG A 11 5.29 -10.81 11.73
C ARG A 11 6.65 -10.13 11.57
N ALA A 12 7.16 -10.06 10.35
CA ALA A 12 8.42 -9.36 10.06
C ALA A 12 8.39 -7.88 10.51
N LEU A 13 7.29 -7.15 10.22
CA LEU A 13 7.09 -5.79 10.71
C LEU A 13 7.10 -5.72 12.25
N TYR A 14 6.45 -6.68 12.92
CA TYR A 14 6.42 -6.71 14.38
C TYR A 14 7.79 -6.98 15.00
N ASP A 15 8.51 -7.97 14.46
CA ASP A 15 9.83 -8.39 14.95
C ASP A 15 10.86 -7.25 14.80
N GLU A 16 10.77 -6.48 13.72
CA GLU A 16 11.59 -5.28 13.48
C GLU A 16 11.05 -3.99 14.12
N ARG A 17 9.98 -4.08 14.90
CA ARG A 17 9.33 -2.95 15.60
C ARG A 17 8.83 -1.83 14.67
N TRP A 18 8.47 -2.17 13.44
CA TRP A 18 7.79 -1.27 12.54
C TRP A 18 6.29 -1.21 12.83
N SER A 19 5.76 -0.01 12.97
CA SER A 19 4.31 0.20 12.85
C SER A 19 3.92 0.20 11.38
N ILE A 20 2.71 -0.28 11.06
CA ILE A 20 2.19 -0.25 9.68
C ILE A 20 2.19 1.17 9.12
N ALA A 21 1.80 2.17 9.92
CA ALA A 21 1.78 3.56 9.49
C ALA A 21 3.18 4.06 9.09
N ARG A 22 4.18 3.82 9.94
CA ARG A 22 5.56 4.25 9.71
C ARG A 22 6.20 3.50 8.53
N ALA A 23 5.96 2.20 8.42
CA ALA A 23 6.45 1.42 7.28
C ALA A 23 5.81 1.87 5.96
N ALA A 24 4.51 2.16 5.97
CA ALA A 24 3.78 2.65 4.80
C ALA A 24 4.28 4.02 4.33
N GLU A 25 4.54 4.93 5.26
CA GLU A 25 5.18 6.21 5.00
C GLU A 25 6.58 6.02 4.39
N GLN A 26 7.40 5.15 4.99
CA GLN A 26 8.76 4.89 4.52
C GLN A 26 8.81 4.34 3.08
N ILE A 27 7.85 3.50 2.69
CA ILE A 27 7.77 2.96 1.32
C ILE A 27 6.86 3.79 0.40
N ASN A 28 6.35 4.93 0.88
CA ASN A 28 5.46 5.85 0.19
C ASN A 28 4.21 5.16 -0.40
N VAL A 29 3.43 4.50 0.46
CA VAL A 29 2.12 3.93 0.14
C VAL A 29 1.08 4.31 1.20
N PRO A 30 -0.23 4.32 0.88
CA PRO A 30 -1.26 4.56 1.88
C PRO A 30 -1.22 3.49 3.00
N PRO A 31 -1.31 3.86 4.29
CA PRO A 31 -1.29 2.89 5.40
C PRO A 31 -2.36 1.81 5.30
N ARG A 32 -3.55 2.16 4.82
CA ARG A 32 -4.65 1.20 4.58
C ARG A 32 -4.28 0.14 3.54
N HIS A 33 -3.51 0.52 2.53
CA HIS A 33 -3.07 -0.40 1.49
C HIS A 33 -2.04 -1.40 2.05
N LEU A 34 -1.03 -0.90 2.77
CA LEU A 34 -0.05 -1.79 3.42
C LEU A 34 -0.74 -2.72 4.43
N ALA A 35 -1.63 -2.20 5.26
CA ALA A 35 -2.44 -3.00 6.19
C ALA A 35 -3.18 -4.11 5.42
N GLY A 36 -3.96 -3.74 4.41
CA GLY A 36 -4.71 -4.71 3.61
C GLY A 36 -3.83 -5.81 3.01
N ALA A 37 -2.63 -5.46 2.54
CA ALA A 37 -1.67 -6.42 2.01
C ALA A 37 -1.15 -7.37 3.09
N VAL A 38 -0.66 -6.87 4.23
CA VAL A 38 -0.07 -7.73 5.28
C VAL A 38 -1.09 -8.55 6.05
N TYR A 39 -2.34 -8.09 6.12
CA TYR A 39 -3.47 -8.87 6.64
C TYR A 39 -4.05 -9.84 5.59
N GLY A 40 -3.55 -9.83 4.36
CA GLY A 40 -4.00 -10.68 3.25
C GLY A 40 -5.44 -10.42 2.80
N SER A 41 -5.93 -9.20 2.97
CA SER A 41 -7.24 -8.76 2.46
C SER A 41 -7.17 -8.36 0.99
N ILE A 42 -6.02 -7.82 0.55
CA ILE A 42 -5.76 -7.40 -0.84
C ILE A 42 -4.36 -7.87 -1.25
N PRO A 43 -4.08 -8.05 -2.56
CA PRO A 43 -2.74 -8.36 -3.02
C PRO A 43 -1.78 -7.16 -2.84
N PRO A 44 -0.48 -7.40 -2.64
CA PRO A 44 0.51 -6.32 -2.57
C PRO A 44 0.63 -5.62 -3.93
N SER A 45 0.62 -4.29 -3.89
CA SER A 45 0.84 -3.44 -5.08
C SER A 45 2.33 -3.44 -5.46
N GLN A 46 2.65 -2.98 -6.67
CA GLN A 46 4.03 -2.92 -7.14
C GLN A 46 4.97 -2.16 -6.19
N PRO A 47 4.63 -0.97 -5.65
CA PRO A 47 5.48 -0.30 -4.67
C PRO A 47 5.74 -1.11 -3.40
N VAL A 48 4.75 -1.89 -2.94
CA VAL A 48 4.93 -2.79 -1.78
C VAL A 48 5.86 -3.94 -2.16
N ARG A 49 5.70 -4.53 -3.35
CA ARG A 49 6.56 -5.61 -3.85
C ARG A 49 8.02 -5.18 -4.00
N ASP A 50 8.25 -3.94 -4.41
CA ASP A 50 9.60 -3.44 -4.68
C ASP A 50 10.31 -2.96 -3.41
N ARG A 51 9.59 -2.26 -2.52
CA ARG A 51 10.21 -1.49 -1.42
C ARG A 51 10.13 -2.16 -0.06
N LEU A 52 9.09 -2.95 0.21
CA LEU A 52 8.95 -3.62 1.51
C LEU A 52 10.06 -4.68 1.74
N PRO A 53 10.47 -5.49 0.74
CA PRO A 53 11.61 -6.40 0.88
C PRO A 53 12.91 -5.69 1.28
N ILE A 54 13.14 -4.51 0.72
CA ILE A 54 14.32 -3.69 1.02
C ILE A 54 14.24 -3.16 2.45
N LEU A 55 13.07 -2.68 2.87
CA LEU A 55 12.86 -2.15 4.22
C LEU A 55 13.07 -3.21 5.31
N LEU A 56 12.63 -4.45 5.05
CA LEU A 56 12.67 -5.55 6.01
C LEU A 56 13.86 -6.52 5.79
N HIS A 57 14.77 -6.17 4.89
CA HIS A 57 15.95 -6.98 4.55
C HIS A 57 15.63 -8.47 4.28
N GLN A 58 14.48 -8.74 3.65
CA GLN A 58 13.95 -10.08 3.42
C GLN A 58 13.44 -10.22 1.99
N PRO A 59 13.56 -11.41 1.36
CA PRO A 59 13.06 -11.62 0.01
C PRO A 59 11.52 -11.54 -0.02
N LEU A 60 10.97 -11.09 -1.17
CA LEU A 60 9.53 -10.90 -1.34
C LEU A 60 8.71 -12.17 -1.04
N SER A 61 9.21 -13.34 -1.43
CA SER A 61 8.59 -14.64 -1.19
C SER A 61 8.56 -15.05 0.28
N ALA A 62 9.44 -14.49 1.13
CA ALA A 62 9.39 -14.70 2.58
C ALA A 62 8.38 -13.77 3.26
N LEU A 63 7.96 -12.70 2.60
CA LEU A 63 7.04 -11.68 3.15
C LEU A 63 5.58 -11.94 2.76
N PHE A 64 5.32 -12.57 1.62
CA PHE A 64 3.98 -12.82 1.11
C PHE A 64 3.81 -14.25 0.64
N THR A 65 2.60 -14.77 0.84
CA THR A 65 2.18 -16.06 0.28
C THR A 65 2.17 -16.03 -1.24
N GLU A 66 2.38 -17.18 -1.87
CA GLU A 66 2.37 -17.33 -3.32
C GLU A 66 1.03 -16.86 -3.93
N ASP A 67 -0.10 -17.23 -3.30
CA ASP A 67 -1.43 -16.81 -3.73
C ASP A 67 -1.60 -15.29 -3.77
N ALA A 68 -1.06 -14.58 -2.77
CA ALA A 68 -1.10 -13.11 -2.73
C ALA A 68 -0.23 -12.50 -3.83
N LEU A 69 0.91 -13.10 -4.14
CA LEU A 69 1.82 -12.63 -5.19
C LEU A 69 1.29 -12.91 -6.60
N ALA A 70 0.62 -14.05 -6.81
CA ALA A 70 -0.02 -14.42 -8.07
C ALA A 70 -1.20 -13.49 -8.42
N ALA A 71 -1.89 -12.94 -7.42
CA ALA A 71 -3.00 -12.04 -7.65
C ALA A 71 -2.56 -10.65 -8.14
N THR A 72 -3.23 -10.14 -9.17
CA THR A 72 -3.02 -8.78 -9.69
C THR A 72 -3.68 -7.74 -8.79
N TYR A 73 -2.91 -6.75 -8.33
CA TYR A 73 -3.47 -5.59 -7.65
C TYR A 73 -4.18 -4.68 -8.65
N GLN A 74 -5.51 -4.57 -8.53
CA GLN A 74 -6.30 -3.58 -9.23
C GLN A 74 -6.64 -2.43 -8.27
N PRO A 75 -6.12 -1.21 -8.49
CA PRO A 75 -6.54 -0.07 -7.69
C PRO A 75 -8.05 0.09 -7.87
N GLN A 76 -8.80 0.17 -6.77
CA GLN A 76 -10.23 0.44 -6.83
C GLN A 76 -10.43 1.83 -7.44
N THR A 77 -10.70 1.89 -8.74
CA THR A 77 -11.18 3.07 -9.46
C THR A 77 -12.65 3.30 -9.12
N GLY A 78 -12.93 3.62 -7.84
CA GLY A 78 -14.27 3.79 -7.33
C GLY A 78 -14.77 5.24 -7.38
N ARG A 79 -15.59 5.55 -8.39
CA ARG A 79 -16.77 6.47 -8.41
C ARG A 79 -16.67 7.93 -7.92
N ASN A 80 -15.58 8.41 -7.32
CA ASN A 80 -15.46 9.78 -6.78
C ASN A 80 -14.51 10.69 -7.58
N ALA A 81 -14.26 10.38 -8.85
CA ALA A 81 -13.55 11.31 -9.75
C ALA A 81 -14.32 12.65 -9.97
N ARG A 82 -15.56 12.77 -9.48
CA ARG A 82 -16.38 13.98 -9.57
C ARG A 82 -16.04 15.08 -8.57
N GLN A 83 -15.29 14.81 -7.50
CA GLN A 83 -15.02 15.80 -6.43
C GLN A 83 -13.69 16.56 -6.56
N ARG A 84 -12.93 16.38 -7.66
CA ARG A 84 -11.67 17.12 -7.89
C ARG A 84 -11.72 18.13 -9.05
N ARG A 85 -12.91 18.50 -9.54
CA ARG A 85 -13.06 19.61 -10.52
C ARG A 85 -13.37 20.98 -9.89
N ASP A 86 -13.51 21.10 -8.57
CA ASP A 86 -13.83 22.38 -7.89
C ASP A 86 -12.63 23.06 -7.22
N ALA A 87 -11.39 22.81 -7.69
CA ALA A 87 -10.19 23.51 -7.20
C ALA A 87 -9.41 24.21 -8.34
N ALA A 88 -10.12 24.66 -9.38
CA ALA A 88 -9.55 25.41 -10.51
C ALA A 88 -10.16 26.81 -10.65
N TRP A 89 -10.35 27.54 -9.53
CA TRP A 89 -10.76 28.95 -9.52
C TRP A 89 -9.81 29.88 -8.72
N LEU A 90 -8.57 29.47 -8.43
CA LEU A 90 -7.56 30.35 -7.80
C LEU A 90 -6.31 30.56 -8.67
N THR A 91 -6.49 30.62 -9.98
CA THR A 91 -5.49 31.20 -10.91
C THR A 91 -6.21 32.12 -11.88
N GLY A 92 -6.63 33.26 -11.37
CA GLY A 92 -7.20 34.34 -12.16
C GLY A 92 -6.85 35.67 -11.50
N TRP A 93 -5.95 36.40 -12.16
CA TRP A 93 -5.75 37.85 -12.05
C TRP A 93 -5.56 38.46 -10.66
N ASP A 94 -4.34 38.93 -10.41
CA ASP A 94 -4.19 40.39 -10.42
C ASP A 94 -2.78 40.78 -10.85
N ALA A 95 -2.72 41.39 -12.02
CA ALA A 95 -1.58 42.15 -12.51
C ALA A 95 -2.01 43.61 -12.43
N ARG A 96 -1.39 44.37 -11.52
CA ARG A 96 -1.12 45.82 -11.65
C ARG A 96 -0.25 46.28 -10.50
#